data_AF-A0AAD8DWS0-F1
#
_entry.id   AF-A0AAD8DWS0-F1
#
_cell.length_a   1.000
_cell.length_b   1.000
_cell.length_c   1.000
_cell.angle_alpha   90.00
_cell.angle_beta   90.00
_cell.angle_gamma   90.00
#
_symmetry.space_group_name_H-M   'P 1'
#
loop_
_entity.id
_entity.type
_entity.pdbx_description
1 polymer ?
#
loop_
_entity_poly.entity_id
_entity_poly.type
_entity_poly.pdbx_seq_one_letter_code
_entity_poly.pdbx_strand_id
1 'polypeptide(L)'
;MRQSARFTGRHAIVAIYFAFVRSKLEFNSIVWDPHETKYNLLLERVQRKFCRYLYMKMYGYYPYLYPSLFVSGMVGIDSLELRRKCALLVHYFLLFTGKIDNPTALSRCGLSAPPQYTRLRSRPLLATPRVRTRTAQYAATHRAVTLLNTLTAQHPDVDLFHSSVQMFLQKCKECFS
;
A
#
# COMPACT_ATOMS: atom_id res chain seq x y z
N MET A 1 -10.82 23.02 -2.71
CA MET A 1 -12.00 22.41 -2.06
C MET A 1 -12.96 23.53 -1.71
N ARG A 2 -13.89 23.87 -2.61
CA ARG A 2 -14.87 24.95 -2.38
C ARG A 2 -16.13 24.45 -1.65
N GLN A 3 -16.48 23.17 -1.82
CA GLN A 3 -17.66 22.55 -1.19
C GLN A 3 -17.48 22.22 0.30
N SER A 4 -16.26 22.16 0.84
CA SER A 4 -16.04 21.95 2.27
C SER A 4 -16.07 23.24 3.10
N ALA A 5 -16.30 24.39 2.48
CA ALA A 5 -16.19 25.70 3.13
C ALA A 5 -17.12 25.87 4.34
N ARG A 6 -18.27 25.18 4.33
CA ARG A 6 -19.27 25.21 5.41
C ARG A 6 -18.98 24.24 6.54
N PHE A 7 -18.04 23.32 6.38
CA PHE A 7 -17.66 22.38 7.43
C PHE A 7 -16.46 22.93 8.19
N THR A 8 -16.63 23.11 9.50
CA THR A 8 -15.58 23.59 10.41
C THR A 8 -14.82 22.45 11.08
N GLY A 9 -15.48 21.31 11.30
CA GLY A 9 -14.89 20.15 11.96
C GLY A 9 -13.82 19.45 11.12
N ARG A 10 -12.62 19.24 11.70
CA ARG A 10 -11.51 18.47 11.09
C ARG A 10 -11.99 17.11 10.59
N HIS A 11 -12.69 16.37 11.44
CA HIS A 11 -13.18 15.03 11.12
C HIS A 11 -14.16 15.03 9.95
N ALA A 12 -15.04 16.03 9.86
CA ALA A 12 -15.98 16.16 8.75
C ALA A 12 -15.26 16.40 7.42
N ILE A 13 -14.26 17.29 7.39
CA ILE A 13 -13.46 17.56 6.19
C ILE A 13 -12.71 16.30 5.73
N VAL A 14 -12.11 15.56 6.68
CA VAL A 14 -11.42 14.30 6.39
C VAL A 14 -12.39 13.24 5.88
N ALA A 15 -13.57 13.10 6.49
CA ALA A 15 -14.60 12.16 6.08
C ALA A 15 -15.08 12.42 4.64
N ILE A 16 -15.33 13.69 4.29
CA ILE A 16 -15.70 14.09 2.93
C ILE A 16 -14.58 13.77 1.94
N TYR A 17 -13.32 14.08 2.29
CA TYR A 17 -12.18 13.72 1.45
C TYR A 17 -12.09 12.20 1.24
N PHE A 18 -12.30 11.42 2.30
CA PHE A 18 -12.26 9.96 2.23
C PHE A 18 -13.39 9.41 1.36
N ALA A 19 -14.61 9.93 1.53
CA ALA A 19 -15.78 9.48 0.78
C ALA A 19 -15.71 9.81 -0.72
N PHE A 20 -15.18 10.97 -1.12
CA PHE A 20 -15.23 11.42 -2.52
C PHE A 20 -13.92 11.25 -3.30
N VAL A 21 -12.79 11.54 -2.68
CA VAL A 21 -11.49 11.55 -3.37
C VAL A 21 -10.75 10.25 -3.11
N ARG A 22 -10.62 9.88 -1.84
CA ARG A 22 -9.87 8.68 -1.45
C ARG A 22 -10.51 7.41 -2.00
N SER A 23 -11.84 7.29 -1.92
CA SER A 23 -12.61 6.19 -2.50
C SER A 23 -12.27 5.96 -3.98
N LYS A 24 -12.18 7.04 -4.79
CA LYS A 24 -11.80 6.95 -6.21
C LYS A 24 -10.33 6.59 -6.43
N LEU A 25 -9.44 7.05 -5.56
CA LEU A 25 -7.99 6.77 -5.67
C LEU A 25 -7.63 5.35 -5.22
N GLU A 26 -8.39 4.79 -4.27
CA GLU A 26 -8.21 3.44 -3.74
C GLU A 26 -9.03 2.40 -4.53
N PHE A 27 -10.07 2.84 -5.26
CA PHE A 27 -10.83 1.97 -6.14
C PHE A 27 -9.91 1.33 -7.20
N ASN A 28 -9.95 -0.01 -7.28
CA ASN A 28 -9.13 -0.81 -8.18
C ASN A 28 -7.61 -0.53 -8.12
N SER A 29 -7.10 0.04 -7.03
CA SER A 29 -5.67 0.40 -6.94
C SER A 29 -4.71 -0.78 -6.98
N ILE A 30 -5.20 -2.01 -6.79
CA ILE A 30 -4.41 -3.25 -6.91
C ILE A 30 -4.07 -3.53 -8.39
N VAL A 31 -5.02 -3.26 -9.28
CA VAL A 31 -4.89 -3.50 -10.72
C VAL A 31 -4.37 -2.24 -11.43
N TRP A 32 -4.89 -1.07 -11.04
CA TRP A 32 -4.59 0.22 -11.65
C TRP A 32 -3.52 0.96 -10.84
N ASP A 33 -2.31 0.40 -10.82
CA ASP A 33 -1.16 1.07 -10.23
C ASP A 33 -0.08 1.30 -11.29
N PRO A 34 0.01 2.51 -11.86
CA PRO A 34 0.94 2.79 -12.94
C PRO A 34 2.37 2.63 -12.43
N HIS A 35 3.21 1.95 -13.22
CA HIS A 35 4.63 1.82 -12.90
C HIS A 35 5.35 3.17 -12.95
N GLU A 36 4.95 4.03 -13.88
CA GLU A 36 5.66 5.29 -14.12
C GLU A 36 5.54 6.25 -12.93
N THR A 37 6.69 6.69 -12.43
CA THR A 37 6.80 7.62 -11.30
C THR A 37 6.04 8.92 -11.56
N LYS A 38 5.98 9.38 -12.81
CA LYS A 38 5.22 10.56 -13.24
C LYS A 38 3.75 10.47 -12.83
N TYR A 39 3.08 9.36 -13.15
CA TYR A 39 1.65 9.20 -12.85
C TYR A 39 1.41 9.03 -11.35
N ASN A 40 2.28 8.32 -10.64
CA ASN A 40 2.20 8.21 -9.19
C ASN A 40 2.36 9.57 -8.50
N LEU A 41 3.31 10.40 -8.95
CA LEU A 41 3.48 11.76 -8.46
C LEU A 41 2.27 12.66 -8.77
N LEU A 42 1.62 12.50 -9.92
CA LEU A 42 0.41 13.24 -10.26
C LEU A 42 -0.74 12.91 -9.31
N LEU A 43 -0.95 11.64 -8.98
CA LEU A 43 -1.98 11.22 -8.02
C LEU A 43 -1.64 11.66 -6.60
N GLU A 44 -0.37 11.52 -6.19
CA GLU A 44 0.13 11.96 -4.90
C GLU A 44 -0.02 13.49 -4.71
N ARG A 45 0.11 14.30 -5.77
CA ARG A 45 -0.14 15.76 -5.70
C ARG A 45 -1.56 16.09 -5.24
N VAL A 46 -2.56 15.29 -5.61
CA VAL A 46 -3.95 15.49 -5.16
C VAL A 46 -4.03 15.34 -3.64
N GLN A 47 -3.42 14.29 -3.09
CA GLN A 47 -3.31 14.09 -1.65
C GLN A 47 -2.51 15.20 -0.97
N ARG A 48 -1.33 15.56 -1.48
CA ARG A 48 -0.48 16.60 -0.88
C ARG A 48 -1.19 17.94 -0.80
N LYS A 49 -1.97 18.30 -1.83
CA LYS A 49 -2.80 19.51 -1.82
C LYS A 49 -3.84 19.47 -0.71
N PHE A 50 -4.46 18.31 -0.48
CA PHE A 50 -5.38 18.11 0.63
C PHE A 50 -4.67 18.20 1.99
N CYS A 51 -3.52 17.53 2.17
CA CYS A 51 -2.75 17.61 3.42
C CYS A 51 -2.34 19.04 3.76
N ARG A 52 -1.88 19.84 2.79
CA ARG A 52 -1.55 21.26 3.02
C ARG A 52 -2.77 22.10 3.39
N TYR A 53 -3.91 21.86 2.74
CA TYR A 53 -5.16 22.52 3.10
C TYR A 53 -5.59 22.17 4.54
N LEU A 54 -5.52 20.90 4.91
CA LEU A 54 -5.89 20.44 6.25
C LEU A 54 -4.92 20.95 7.31
N TYR A 55 -3.62 20.98 7.01
CA TYR A 55 -2.60 21.60 7.86
C TYR A 55 -2.91 23.08 8.12
N MET A 56 -3.18 23.85 7.07
CA MET A 56 -3.56 25.26 7.21
C MET A 56 -4.82 25.44 8.07
N LYS A 57 -5.80 24.55 7.93
CA LYS A 57 -7.02 24.60 8.73
C LYS A 57 -6.78 24.26 10.21
N MET A 58 -5.81 23.39 10.51
CA MET A 58 -5.47 22.96 11.87
C MET A 58 -4.57 23.96 12.61
N TYR A 59 -3.53 24.46 11.93
CA TYR A 59 -2.47 25.27 12.54
C TYR A 59 -2.59 26.77 12.23
N GLY A 60 -3.53 27.17 11.36
CA GLY A 60 -3.82 28.57 11.05
C GLY A 60 -2.89 29.22 10.01
N TYR A 61 -1.86 28.52 9.51
CA TYR A 61 -0.95 29.04 8.51
C TYR A 61 -0.63 28.03 7.40
N TYR A 62 -0.29 28.54 6.21
CA TYR A 62 0.01 27.67 5.07
C TYR A 62 1.48 27.19 5.09
N PRO A 63 1.74 25.89 4.97
CA PRO A 63 3.09 25.35 5.05
C PRO A 63 3.82 25.51 3.70
N TYR A 64 4.40 26.66 3.42
CA TYR A 64 5.13 26.92 2.17
C TYR A 64 6.46 26.14 2.11
N LEU A 65 7.28 26.27 3.16
CA LEU A 65 8.64 25.74 3.22
C LEU A 65 8.72 24.28 3.69
N TYR A 66 7.65 23.73 4.26
CA TYR A 66 7.69 22.39 4.82
C TYR A 66 7.66 21.30 3.73
N PRO A 67 8.50 20.26 3.85
CA PRO A 67 8.43 19.08 3.01
C PRO A 67 7.06 18.41 3.06
N SER A 68 6.62 17.85 1.93
CA SER A 68 5.28 17.26 1.83
C SER A 68 5.08 16.04 2.75
N LEU A 69 6.14 15.27 3.01
CA LEU A 69 6.10 14.13 3.93
C LEU A 69 5.87 14.59 5.37
N PHE A 70 6.57 15.66 5.80
CA PHE A 70 6.38 16.26 7.13
C PHE A 70 4.93 16.73 7.32
N VAL A 71 4.38 17.45 6.34
CA VAL A 71 2.98 17.91 6.39
C VAL A 71 2.01 16.74 6.47
N SER A 72 2.26 15.66 5.73
CA SER A 72 1.40 14.46 5.75
C SER A 72 1.42 13.76 7.11
N GLY A 73 2.61 13.64 7.72
CA GLY A 73 2.78 13.09 9.06
C GLY A 73 2.06 13.90 10.14
N MET A 74 2.20 15.24 10.10
CA MET A 74 1.53 16.15 11.05
C MET A 74 0.00 16.12 10.96
N VAL A 75 -0.54 15.80 9.79
CA VAL A 75 -1.99 15.69 9.55
C VAL A 75 -2.51 14.28 9.87
N GLY A 76 -1.62 13.27 9.89
CA GLY A 76 -1.95 11.87 10.15
C GLY A 76 -2.49 11.14 8.91
N ILE A 77 -2.00 11.48 7.72
CA ILE A 77 -2.39 10.81 6.47
C ILE A 77 -1.18 10.12 5.84
N ASP A 78 -1.26 8.81 5.67
CA ASP A 78 -0.25 7.97 5.02
C ASP A 78 -0.12 8.29 3.52
N SER A 79 1.09 8.15 2.96
CA SER A 79 1.34 8.35 1.51
C SER A 79 0.46 7.43 0.65
N LEU A 80 0.13 7.86 -0.57
CA LEU A 80 -0.67 7.03 -1.49
C LEU A 80 0.05 5.71 -1.79
N GLU A 81 1.37 5.76 -1.96
CA GLU A 81 2.20 4.60 -2.23
C GLU A 81 2.12 3.57 -1.09
N LEU A 82 2.27 4.00 0.16
CA LEU A 82 2.17 3.12 1.33
C LEU A 82 0.79 2.45 1.38
N ARG A 83 -0.27 3.23 1.20
CA ARG A 83 -1.65 2.70 1.22
C ARG A 83 -1.90 1.69 0.11
N ARG A 84 -1.37 1.91 -1.10
CA ARG A 84 -1.47 0.96 -2.22
C ARG A 84 -0.71 -0.32 -1.98
N LYS A 85 0.52 -0.23 -1.45
CA LYS A 85 1.31 -1.41 -1.05
C LYS A 85 0.54 -2.22 0.00
N CYS A 86 0.03 -1.57 1.04
CA CYS A 86 -0.78 -2.22 2.07
C CYS A 86 -2.04 -2.89 1.49
N ALA A 87 -2.79 -2.19 0.63
CA ALA A 87 -3.99 -2.75 0.01
C ALA A 87 -3.69 -3.99 -0.85
N LEU A 88 -2.59 -3.95 -1.61
CA LEU A 88 -2.13 -5.07 -2.41
C LEU A 88 -1.70 -6.24 -1.51
N LEU A 89 -0.91 -6.00 -0.47
CA LEU A 89 -0.48 -7.03 0.48
C LEU A 89 -1.65 -7.68 1.20
N VAL A 90 -2.59 -6.87 1.71
CA VAL A 90 -3.81 -7.36 2.38
C VAL A 90 -4.66 -8.19 1.42
N HIS A 91 -4.79 -7.80 0.15
CA HIS A 91 -5.52 -8.59 -0.84
C HIS A 91 -4.91 -9.98 -1.03
N TYR A 92 -3.59 -10.08 -1.15
CA TYR A 92 -2.92 -11.38 -1.28
C TYR A 92 -2.93 -12.19 0.02
N PHE A 93 -2.83 -11.53 1.17
CA PHE A 93 -3.01 -12.17 2.47
C PHE A 93 -4.42 -12.79 2.61
N LEU A 94 -5.46 -12.05 2.21
CA LEU A 94 -6.83 -12.56 2.19
C LEU A 94 -7.01 -13.70 1.18
N LEU A 95 -6.28 -13.67 0.08
CA LEU A 95 -6.26 -14.75 -0.91
C LEU A 95 -5.59 -16.02 -0.36
N PHE A 96 -4.46 -15.90 0.35
CA PHE A 96 -3.79 -17.05 0.99
C PHE A 96 -4.60 -17.65 2.15
N THR A 97 -5.33 -16.82 2.89
CA THR A 97 -6.22 -17.27 3.96
C THR A 97 -7.56 -17.82 3.46
N GLY A 98 -7.79 -17.83 2.14
CA GLY A 98 -9.03 -18.35 1.54
C GLY A 98 -10.26 -17.48 1.77
N LYS A 99 -10.09 -16.20 2.14
CA LYS A 99 -11.19 -15.23 2.29
C LYS A 99 -11.59 -14.58 0.96
N ILE A 100 -10.70 -14.63 -0.03
CA ILE A 100 -10.94 -14.16 -1.40
C ILE A 100 -10.69 -15.32 -2.36
N ASP A 101 -11.71 -15.67 -3.12
CA ASP A 101 -11.64 -16.74 -4.10
C ASP A 101 -11.11 -16.21 -5.44
N ASN A 102 -9.81 -16.40 -5.67
CA ASN A 102 -9.20 -16.17 -6.99
C ASN A 102 -8.17 -17.26 -7.31
N PRO A 103 -8.60 -18.40 -7.87
CA PRO A 103 -7.69 -19.51 -8.16
C PRO A 103 -6.65 -19.16 -9.22
N THR A 104 -6.96 -18.22 -10.13
CA THR A 104 -6.04 -17.81 -11.20
C THR A 104 -4.88 -16.95 -10.70
N ALA A 105 -5.12 -16.11 -9.68
CA ALA A 105 -4.06 -15.34 -9.03
C ALA A 105 -3.25 -16.22 -8.07
N LEU A 106 -3.92 -17.12 -7.34
CA LEU A 106 -3.26 -18.08 -6.45
C LEU A 106 -2.30 -19.01 -7.20
N SER A 107 -2.71 -19.55 -8.35
CA SER A 107 -1.86 -20.46 -9.15
C SER A 107 -0.58 -19.80 -9.68
N ARG A 108 -0.54 -18.46 -9.74
CA ARG A 108 0.64 -17.67 -10.13
C ARG A 108 1.59 -17.41 -8.96
N CYS A 109 1.15 -17.64 -7.72
CA CYS A 109 1.96 -17.53 -6.52
C CYS A 109 2.54 -18.90 -6.15
N GLY A 110 3.77 -19.18 -6.62
CA GLY A 110 4.48 -20.39 -6.23
C GLY A 110 5.10 -20.26 -4.84
N LEU A 111 5.13 -21.36 -4.08
CA LEU A 111 5.93 -21.48 -2.86
C LEU A 111 7.35 -21.94 -3.20
N SER A 112 8.36 -21.40 -2.53
CA SER A 112 9.75 -21.86 -2.70
C SER A 112 9.99 -23.11 -1.86
N ALA A 113 9.61 -24.29 -2.40
CA ALA A 113 9.94 -25.56 -1.76
C ALA A 113 11.42 -25.90 -2.03
N PRO A 114 12.24 -26.17 -1.00
CA PRO A 114 13.61 -26.62 -1.22
C PRO A 114 13.61 -28.01 -1.86
N PRO A 115 14.38 -28.25 -2.94
CA PRO A 115 14.67 -29.61 -3.36
C PRO A 115 15.44 -30.26 -2.21
N GLN A 116 14.91 -31.40 -1.75
CA GLN A 116 15.47 -32.23 -0.68
C GLN A 116 17.01 -32.25 -0.81
N TYR A 117 17.72 -31.88 0.25
CA TYR A 117 19.19 -31.80 0.33
C TYR A 117 19.93 -30.61 -0.30
N THR A 118 19.48 -29.36 -0.09
CA THR A 118 20.41 -28.21 -0.26
C THR A 118 20.49 -27.29 0.96
N ARG A 119 21.75 -27.02 1.34
CA ARG A 119 22.25 -26.27 2.50
C ARG A 119 21.44 -25.01 2.84
N LEU A 120 21.23 -24.82 4.15
CA LEU A 120 20.98 -23.65 5.02
C LEU A 120 21.07 -22.20 4.46
N ARG A 121 20.80 -21.93 3.18
CA ARG A 121 20.58 -20.56 2.71
C ARG A 121 19.12 -20.20 2.92
N SER A 122 18.89 -19.14 3.69
CA SER A 122 17.58 -18.51 3.81
C SER A 122 17.05 -18.21 2.41
N ARG A 123 15.97 -18.89 2.02
CA ARG A 123 15.24 -18.65 0.77
C ARG A 123 13.98 -17.85 1.09
N PRO A 124 13.55 -16.96 0.19
CA PRO A 124 12.26 -16.31 0.36
C PRO A 124 11.14 -17.35 0.35
N LEU A 125 10.10 -17.12 1.15
CA LEU A 125 8.96 -18.03 1.30
C LEU A 125 8.23 -18.25 -0.04
N LEU A 126 8.03 -17.17 -0.81
CA LEU A 126 7.37 -17.23 -2.11
C LEU A 126 8.41 -17.24 -3.25
N ALA A 127 8.15 -18.07 -4.25
CA ALA A 127 8.94 -18.10 -5.48
C ALA A 127 8.60 -16.89 -6.36
N THR A 128 9.54 -15.97 -6.51
CA THR A 128 9.41 -14.85 -7.46
C THR A 128 9.46 -15.37 -8.89
N PRO A 129 8.39 -15.21 -9.70
CA PRO A 129 8.40 -15.70 -11.07
C PRO A 129 9.44 -14.92 -11.89
N ARG A 130 10.20 -15.62 -12.74
CA ARG A 130 11.15 -14.98 -13.66
C ARG A 130 10.39 -14.36 -14.81
N VAL A 131 10.45 -13.04 -14.91
CA VAL A 131 9.70 -12.28 -15.91
C VAL A 131 10.63 -11.55 -16.88
N ARG A 132 10.31 -11.62 -18.18
CA ARG A 132 11.12 -11.04 -19.26
C ARG A 132 10.80 -9.57 -19.58
N THR A 133 9.55 -9.14 -19.39
CA THR A 133 9.10 -7.78 -19.76
C THR A 133 8.90 -6.89 -18.54
N ARG A 134 9.22 -5.59 -18.66
CA ARG A 134 9.00 -4.61 -17.58
C ARG A 134 7.54 -4.58 -17.14
N THR A 135 6.60 -4.60 -18.08
CA THR A 135 5.16 -4.60 -17.77
C THR A 135 4.76 -5.74 -16.84
N ALA A 136 5.29 -6.94 -17.08
CA ALA A 136 4.96 -8.10 -16.24
C ALA A 136 5.74 -8.09 -14.90
N GLN A 137 6.89 -7.40 -14.80
CA GLN A 137 7.55 -7.14 -13.51
C GLN A 137 6.68 -6.24 -12.61
N TYR A 138 5.90 -5.34 -13.21
CA TYR A 138 4.96 -4.47 -12.50
C TYR A 138 3.54 -5.03 -12.41
N ALA A 139 3.32 -6.29 -12.82
CA ALA A 139 2.06 -6.96 -12.60
C ALA A 139 1.78 -7.13 -11.11
N ALA A 140 0.49 -7.10 -10.74
CA ALA A 140 0.05 -7.18 -9.34
C ALA A 140 0.60 -8.41 -8.60
N THR A 141 0.61 -9.58 -9.25
CA THR A 141 1.13 -10.84 -8.68
C THR A 141 2.62 -10.78 -8.41
N HIS A 142 3.42 -10.37 -9.40
CA HIS A 142 4.87 -10.27 -9.25
C HIS A 142 5.23 -9.31 -8.12
N ARG A 143 4.60 -8.13 -8.11
CA ARG A 143 4.78 -7.13 -7.06
C ARG A 143 4.40 -7.63 -5.68
N ALA A 144 3.25 -8.30 -5.56
CA ALA A 144 2.79 -8.89 -4.30
C ALA A 144 3.81 -9.87 -3.74
N VAL A 145 4.27 -10.81 -4.57
CA VAL A 145 5.25 -11.81 -4.19
C VAL A 145 6.56 -11.15 -3.74
N THR A 146 7.05 -10.15 -4.48
CA THR A 146 8.28 -9.42 -4.08
C THR A 146 8.11 -8.67 -2.76
N LEU A 147 6.98 -7.98 -2.56
CA LEU A 147 6.72 -7.21 -1.34
C LEU A 147 6.50 -8.11 -0.12
N LEU A 148 5.82 -9.24 -0.29
CA LEU A 148 5.63 -10.23 0.77
C LEU A 148 6.96 -10.84 1.19
N ASN A 149 7.82 -11.19 0.24
CA ASN A 149 9.15 -11.70 0.54
C ASN A 149 10.00 -10.69 1.30
N THR A 150 9.93 -9.40 0.95
CA THR A 150 10.62 -8.35 1.71
C THR A 150 10.07 -8.21 3.13
N LEU A 151 8.75 -8.35 3.31
CA LEU A 151 8.11 -8.27 4.62
C LEU A 151 8.49 -9.47 5.49
N THR A 152 8.41 -10.70 4.98
CA THR A 152 8.81 -11.91 5.71
C THR A 152 10.30 -11.93 6.04
N ALA A 153 11.14 -11.29 5.23
CA ALA A 153 12.57 -11.18 5.50
C ALA A 153 12.87 -10.21 6.66
N GLN A 154 12.07 -9.14 6.81
CA GLN A 154 12.22 -8.16 7.91
C GLN A 154 11.50 -8.59 9.19
N HIS A 155 10.37 -9.28 9.06
CA HIS A 155 9.54 -9.76 10.16
C HIS A 155 9.24 -11.25 10.00
N PRO A 156 10.16 -12.14 10.45
CA PRO A 156 9.95 -13.59 10.37
C PRO A 156 8.80 -14.09 11.26
N ASP A 157 8.37 -13.28 12.24
CA ASP A 157 7.28 -13.61 13.16
C ASP A 157 5.89 -13.52 12.50
N VAL A 158 5.79 -12.91 11.31
CA VAL A 158 4.53 -12.72 10.60
C VAL A 158 4.19 -13.96 9.78
N ASP A 159 3.27 -14.77 10.29
CA ASP A 159 2.70 -15.88 9.54
C ASP A 159 1.68 -15.38 8.50
N LEU A 160 1.96 -15.64 7.22
CA LEU A 160 1.11 -15.26 6.09
C LEU A 160 -0.21 -16.05 6.02
N PHE A 161 -0.32 -17.19 6.70
CA PHE A 161 -1.47 -18.08 6.59
C PHE A 161 -2.41 -18.03 7.79
N HIS A 162 -1.92 -17.62 8.97
CA HIS A 162 -2.71 -17.68 10.20
C HIS A 162 -2.79 -16.35 10.99
N SER A 163 -2.03 -15.31 10.60
CA SER A 163 -2.07 -14.04 11.34
C SER A 163 -3.41 -13.30 11.22
N SER A 164 -3.66 -12.35 12.13
CA SER A 164 -4.82 -11.47 12.00
C SER A 164 -4.54 -10.36 10.98
N VAL A 165 -5.57 -9.97 10.22
CA VAL A 165 -5.45 -8.92 9.19
C VAL A 165 -4.97 -7.59 9.78
N GLN A 166 -5.40 -7.28 11.01
CA GLN A 166 -5.01 -6.04 11.70
C GLN A 166 -3.52 -6.03 12.08
N MET A 167 -3.03 -7.14 12.64
CA MET A 167 -1.61 -7.29 12.98
C MET A 167 -0.76 -7.25 11.71
N PHE A 168 -1.19 -7.94 10.65
CA PHE A 168 -0.53 -7.92 9.35
C PHE A 168 -0.46 -6.50 8.76
N LEU A 169 -1.55 -5.74 8.81
CA LEU A 169 -1.60 -4.37 8.31
C LEU A 169 -0.70 -3.43 9.11
N GLN A 170 -0.64 -3.59 10.44
CA GLN A 170 0.29 -2.82 11.27
C GLN A 170 1.74 -3.10 10.88
N LYS A 171 2.12 -4.36 10.72
CA LYS A 171 3.48 -4.76 10.29
C LYS A 171 3.79 -4.28 8.87
N CYS A 172 2.82 -4.31 7.96
CA CYS A 172 2.96 -3.69 6.64
C CYS A 172 3.31 -2.20 6.75
N LYS A 173 2.64 -1.47 7.64
CA LYS A 173 2.92 -0.05 7.83
C LYS A 173 4.31 0.19 8.40
N GLU A 174 4.70 -0.54 9.43
CA GLU A 174 6.04 -0.45 10.05
C GLU A 174 7.17 -0.74 9.05
N CYS A 175 6.97 -1.68 8.13
CA CYS A 175 7.94 -2.08 7.12
C CYS A 175 8.15 -1.04 6.00
N PHE A 176 7.09 -0.31 5.63
CA PHE A 176 7.07 0.53 4.43
C PHE A 176 6.82 2.03 4.68
N SER A 177 6.67 2.46 5.94
CA SER A 177 6.56 3.87 6.36
C SER A 177 7.89 4.59 6.30
#